data_AF-X1GSV0-F1
#
_entry.id   AF-X1GSV0-F1
#
_cell.length_a   1.000
_cell.length_b   1.000
_cell.length_c   1.000
_cell.angle_alpha   90.00
_cell.angle_beta   90.00
_cell.angle_gamma   90.00
#
_symmetry.space_group_name_H-M   'P 1'
#
loop_
_entity.id
_entity.type
_entity.pdbx_description
1 polymer ?
#
loop_
_entity_poly.entity_id
_entity_poly.type
_entity_poly.pdbx_seq_one_letter_code
_entity_poly.pdbx_strand_id
1 'polypeptide(L)'
;LVICGWYHSHPSYGCFMSREDLGTQARYQKLWDKAIALVIDPYQINGKSLGFEIYRANFKTKKWFSIPFDIKGYLDVRMLPEILEFMNPIIEGKPVYLEYDEE
;
A
#
# COMPACT_ATOMS: atom_id res chain seq x y z
N LEU A 1 18.44 -0.87 -2.53
CA LEU A 1 17.00 -0.54 -2.43
C LEU A 1 16.82 0.32 -1.18
N VAL A 2 15.93 1.30 -1.20
CA VAL A 2 15.63 2.17 -0.05
C VAL A 2 14.15 2.01 0.29
N ILE A 3 13.82 1.96 1.58
CA ILE A 3 12.44 1.94 2.05
C ILE A 3 11.85 3.34 1.86
N CYS A 4 10.82 3.45 1.03
CA CYS A 4 10.18 4.72 0.68
C CYS A 4 8.89 5.00 1.47
N GLY A 5 8.46 4.07 2.32
CA GLY A 5 7.17 4.17 3.00
C GLY A 5 6.69 2.83 3.50
N TRP A 6 5.39 2.76 3.74
CA TRP A 6 4.70 1.59 4.26
C TRP A 6 3.26 1.58 3.73
N TYR A 7 2.59 0.44 3.87
CA TYR A 7 1.19 0.30 3.48
C TYR A 7 0.44 -0.58 4.47
N HIS A 8 -0.87 -0.41 4.51
CA HIS A 8 -1.79 -1.31 5.23
C HIS A 8 -3.18 -1.29 4.57
N SER A 9 -4.05 -2.21 4.98
CA SER A 9 -5.39 -2.34 4.42
C SER A 9 -6.49 -1.92 5.40
N HIS A 10 -7.58 -1.36 4.86
CA HIS A 10 -8.82 -1.03 5.54
C HIS A 10 -10.01 -1.66 4.80
N PRO A 11 -10.22 -2.98 4.88
CA PRO A 11 -11.24 -3.65 4.07
C PRO A 11 -12.65 -3.17 4.44
N SER A 12 -13.38 -2.57 3.50
CA SER A 12 -14.74 -2.03 3.65
C SER A 12 -14.89 -0.76 4.49
N TYR A 13 -13.79 -0.13 4.95
CA TYR A 13 -13.86 1.13 5.72
C TYR A 13 -13.46 2.36 4.90
N GLY A 14 -12.96 2.16 3.68
CA GLY A 14 -12.37 3.18 2.84
C GLY A 14 -10.97 3.60 3.24
N CYS A 15 -10.37 4.44 2.39
CA CYS A 15 -9.01 4.92 2.58
C CYS A 15 -9.01 6.16 3.47
N PHE A 16 -8.37 6.04 4.64
CA PHE A 16 -8.12 7.15 5.55
C PHE A 16 -6.97 6.78 6.49
N MET A 17 -6.41 7.78 7.17
CA MET A 17 -5.36 7.60 8.16
C MET A 17 -5.92 7.78 9.57
N SER A 18 -5.73 6.78 10.43
CA SER A 18 -6.13 6.80 11.83
C SER A 18 -5.21 7.69 12.68
N ARG A 19 -5.49 7.79 13.98
CA ARG A 19 -4.62 8.52 14.93
C ARG A 19 -3.34 7.73 15.20
N GLU A 20 -3.44 6.41 15.26
CA GLU A 20 -2.35 5.48 15.47
C GLU A 20 -1.36 5.56 14.30
N ASP A 21 -1.86 5.68 13.07
CA ASP A 21 -1.05 5.82 11.87
C ASP A 21 -0.17 7.07 11.88
N LEU A 22 -0.56 8.13 12.62
CA LEU A 22 0.26 9.34 12.77
C LEU A 22 1.58 9.04 13.47
N GLY A 23 1.56 8.14 14.45
CA GLY A 23 2.76 7.71 15.17
C GLY A 23 3.71 6.94 14.26
N THR A 24 3.18 6.03 13.44
CA THR A 24 3.96 5.27 12.45
C THR A 24 4.52 6.20 11.39
N GLN A 25 3.68 7.05 10.79
CA GLN A 25 4.10 7.99 9.76
C GLN A 25 5.15 8.98 10.28
N ALA A 26 5.06 9.42 11.54
CA ALA A 26 6.08 10.27 12.16
C ALA A 26 7.45 9.57 12.24
N ARG A 27 7.48 8.27 12.54
CA ARG A 27 8.74 7.51 12.56
C ARG A 27 9.34 7.39 11.17
N TYR A 28 8.52 7.05 10.16
CA TYR A 28 8.98 6.94 8.77
C TYR A 28 9.44 8.28 8.19
N GLN A 29 8.66 9.36 8.37
CA GLN A 29 9.05 10.70 7.90
C GLN A 29 10.24 11.30 8.67
N LYS A 30 10.54 10.83 9.89
CA LYS A 30 11.76 11.18 10.61
C LYS A 30 12.99 10.50 10.03
N LEU A 31 12.87 9.25 9.58
CA LEU A 31 13.94 8.51 8.90
C LEU A 31 14.16 9.05 7.48
N TRP A 32 13.07 9.35 6.77
CA TRP A 32 13.12 9.93 5.43
C TRP A 32 11.93 10.88 5.22
N ASP A 33 12.19 12.19 5.09
CA ASP A 33 11.13 13.21 5.04
C ASP A 33 10.03 12.89 4.01
N LYS A 34 10.42 12.37 2.84
CA LYS A 34 9.50 12.06 1.74
C LYS A 34 8.76 10.74 1.87
N ALA A 35 8.88 10.03 3.00
CA ALA A 35 8.19 8.77 3.21
C ALA A 35 6.67 8.93 3.09
N ILE A 36 6.03 7.93 2.46
CA ILE A 36 4.59 7.89 2.22
C ILE A 36 3.93 6.74 2.98
N ALA A 37 2.63 6.87 3.24
CA ALA A 37 1.77 5.79 3.68
C ALA A 37 0.74 5.49 2.58
N LEU A 38 0.54 4.23 2.23
CA LEU A 38 -0.48 3.81 1.26
C LEU A 38 -1.56 3.00 2.00
N VAL A 39 -2.81 3.43 1.88
CA VAL A 39 -3.96 2.73 2.47
C VAL A 39 -4.73 2.06 1.36
N ILE A 40 -4.99 0.76 1.50
CA ILE A 40 -5.71 -0.05 0.50
C ILE A 40 -7.07 -0.47 1.06
N ASP A 41 -8.15 -0.16 0.36
CA ASP A 41 -9.44 -0.80 0.55
C ASP A 41 -9.81 -1.61 -0.72
N PRO A 42 -9.65 -2.94 -0.71
CA PRO A 42 -9.95 -3.77 -1.87
C PRO A 42 -11.44 -3.73 -2.26
N TYR A 43 -12.34 -3.42 -1.32
CA TYR A 43 -13.77 -3.32 -1.62
C TYR A 43 -14.15 -2.06 -2.40
N GLN A 44 -13.23 -1.10 -2.53
CA GLN A 44 -13.44 0.07 -3.37
C GLN A 44 -13.00 -0.13 -4.82
N ILE A 45 -12.38 -1.26 -5.17
CA ILE A 45 -11.97 -1.55 -6.55
C ILE A 45 -13.21 -1.79 -7.42
N ASN A 46 -13.52 -0.84 -8.29
CA ASN A 46 -14.77 -0.85 -9.06
C ASN A 46 -14.65 -0.26 -10.48
N GLY A 47 -13.45 -0.30 -11.06
CA GLY A 47 -13.14 0.21 -12.40
C GLY A 47 -13.03 1.74 -12.49
N LYS A 48 -13.51 2.48 -11.49
CA LYS A 48 -13.24 3.93 -11.34
C LYS A 48 -12.21 4.20 -10.26
N SER A 49 -12.39 3.57 -9.10
CA SER A 49 -11.40 3.60 -8.02
C SER A 49 -10.46 2.42 -8.14
N LEU A 50 -9.18 2.68 -7.89
CA LEU A 50 -8.13 1.66 -7.78
C LEU A 50 -8.09 1.04 -6.38
N GLY A 51 -8.94 1.50 -5.46
CA GLY A 51 -9.04 0.97 -4.10
C GLY A 51 -7.86 1.34 -3.19
N PHE A 52 -7.11 2.41 -3.49
CA PHE A 52 -6.08 2.91 -2.58
C PHE A 52 -5.93 4.42 -2.65
N GLU A 53 -5.40 4.99 -1.56
CA GLU A 53 -4.91 6.37 -1.51
C GLU A 53 -3.51 6.43 -0.88
N ILE A 54 -2.77 7.48 -1.21
CA ILE A 54 -1.43 7.74 -0.68
C ILE A 54 -1.47 8.99 0.19
N TYR A 55 -0.89 8.93 1.38
CA TYR A 55 -0.91 10.01 2.35
C TYR A 55 0.48 10.42 2.82
N ARG A 56 0.58 11.69 3.23
CA ARG A 56 1.63 12.20 4.11
C ARG A 56 1.02 13.01 5.25
N ALA A 57 1.81 13.22 6.30
CA ALA A 57 1.41 14.01 7.45
C ALA A 57 2.23 15.30 7.54
N ASN A 58 1.55 16.40 7.86
CA ASN A 58 2.20 17.60 8.37
C ASN A 58 2.17 17.55 9.91
N PHE A 59 3.32 17.32 10.53
CA PHE A 59 3.40 17.16 11.99
C PHE A 59 3.21 18.47 12.77
N LYS A 60 3.41 19.63 12.14
CA LYS A 60 3.15 20.94 12.77
C LYS A 60 1.66 21.16 12.93
N THR A 61 0.88 20.82 11.91
CA THR A 61 -0.58 21.01 11.91
C THR A 61 -1.34 19.75 12.35
N LYS A 62 -0.64 18.61 12.48
CA LYS A 62 -1.21 17.27 12.73
C LYS A 62 -2.30 16.89 11.72
N LYS A 63 -2.16 17.34 10.47
CA LYS A 63 -3.11 17.06 9.39
C LYS A 63 -2.52 16.10 8.36
N TRP A 64 -3.38 15.23 7.87
CA TRP A 64 -3.14 14.38 6.72
C TRP A 64 -3.38 15.15 5.42
N PHE A 65 -2.67 14.77 4.38
CA PHE A 65 -2.97 15.21 3.02
C PHE A 65 -2.70 14.08 2.04
N SER A 66 -3.64 13.86 1.13
CA SER A 66 -3.49 12.90 0.05
C SER A 66 -2.45 13.40 -0.96
N ILE A 67 -1.66 12.48 -1.48
CA ILE A 67 -0.64 12.72 -2.50
C ILE A 67 -1.22 12.32 -3.86
N PRO A 68 -1.34 13.25 -4.82
CA PRO A 68 -1.68 12.89 -6.19
C PRO A 68 -0.66 11.91 -6.76
N PHE A 69 -1.14 10.92 -7.49
CA PHE A 69 -0.30 9.92 -8.14
C PHE A 69 -0.77 9.68 -9.57
N ASP A 70 0.11 9.08 -10.36
CA ASP A 70 -0.17 8.62 -11.70
C ASP A 70 0.46 7.24 -11.89
N ILE A 71 -0.24 6.36 -12.62
CA ILE A 71 0.28 5.03 -12.93
C ILE A 71 1.05 5.14 -14.24
N LYS A 72 2.37 4.96 -14.17
CA LYS A 72 3.20 4.92 -15.37
C LYS A 72 3.13 3.54 -16.03
N GLY A 73 2.94 3.54 -17.34
CA GLY A 73 2.85 2.33 -18.15
C GLY A 73 1.41 1.90 -18.40
N TYR A 74 1.24 0.85 -19.20
CA TYR A 74 -0.06 0.25 -19.47
C TYR A 74 -0.19 -1.02 -18.66
N LEU A 75 -1.31 -1.18 -17.96
CA LEU A 75 -1.68 -2.46 -17.39
C LEU A 75 -2.21 -3.32 -18.53
N ASP A 76 -1.33 -4.13 -19.10
CA ASP A 76 -1.68 -5.02 -20.20
C ASP A 76 -2.08 -6.40 -19.66
N VAL A 77 -3.16 -6.98 -20.19
CA VAL A 77 -3.60 -8.34 -19.87
C VAL A 77 -2.48 -9.35 -20.13
N ARG A 78 -1.57 -9.06 -21.08
CA ARG A 78 -0.38 -9.85 -21.38
C ARG A 78 0.63 -9.93 -20.22
N MET A 79 0.56 -9.00 -19.26
CA MET A 79 1.40 -9.01 -18.05
C MET A 79 0.81 -9.87 -16.93
N LEU A 80 -0.45 -10.34 -17.05
CA LEU A 80 -1.07 -11.16 -16.02
C LEU A 80 -0.27 -12.42 -15.65
N PRO A 81 0.36 -13.16 -16.58
CA PRO A 81 1.17 -14.32 -16.22
C PRO A 81 2.33 -13.95 -15.29
N GLU A 82 3.05 -12.86 -15.59
CA GLU A 82 4.18 -12.37 -14.79
C GLU A 82 3.73 -11.88 -13.41
N ILE A 83 2.59 -11.18 -13.35
CA ILE A 83 1.99 -10.72 -12.09
C ILE A 83 1.55 -11.91 -11.23
N LEU A 84 0.94 -12.94 -11.84
CA LEU A 84 0.50 -14.14 -11.14
C LEU A 84 1.67 -14.96 -10.61
N GLU A 85 2.76 -15.06 -11.37
CA GLU A 85 4.00 -15.69 -10.94
C GLU A 85 4.65 -14.91 -9.78
N PHE A 86 4.67 -13.58 -9.87
CA PHE A 86 5.15 -12.73 -8.78
C PHE A 86 4.31 -12.86 -7.50
N MET A 87 2.98 -12.93 -7.61
CA MET A 87 2.06 -13.05 -6.47
C MET A 87 2.11 -14.44 -5.81
N ASN A 88 2.44 -15.48 -6.56
CA ASN A 88 2.52 -16.86 -6.07
C ASN A 88 3.94 -17.41 -6.23
N PRO A 89 4.93 -16.88 -5.49
CA PRO A 89 6.29 -17.35 -5.63
C PRO A 89 6.36 -18.84 -5.26
N ILE A 90 6.81 -19.65 -6.21
CA ILE A 90 7.09 -21.07 -5.97
C ILE A 90 8.51 -21.16 -5.42
N ILE A 91 8.65 -21.53 -4.14
CA ILE A 91 9.95 -21.85 -3.55
C ILE A 91 10.03 -23.38 -3.43
N GLU A 92 11.05 -23.99 -4.03
CA GLU A 92 11.28 -25.44 -4.01
C GLU A 92 10.10 -26.31 -4.49
N GLY A 93 9.36 -25.84 -5.49
CA GLY A 93 8.23 -26.59 -6.07
C GLY A 93 6.94 -26.55 -5.24
N LYS A 94 6.89 -25.75 -4.17
CA LYS A 94 5.68 -25.49 -3.39
C LYS A 94 5.29 -24.01 -3.49
N PRO A 95 3.98 -23.69 -3.63
CA PRO A 95 3.52 -22.31 -3.50
C PRO A 95 3.79 -21.83 -2.08
N VAL A 96 4.48 -20.70 -1.94
CA VAL A 96 4.64 -20.05 -0.63
C VAL A 96 3.39 -19.24 -0.37
N TYR A 97 2.48 -19.79 0.42
CA TYR A 97 1.54 -18.97 1.14
C TYR A 97 2.36 -18.24 2.23
N LEU A 98 2.26 -16.91 2.29
CA LEU A 98 2.62 -16.19 3.51
C LEU A 98 1.56 -16.56 4.53
N GLU A 99 1.69 -17.75 5.10
CA GLU A 99 0.87 -18.23 6.20
C GLU A 99 1.06 -17.21 7.33
N TYR A 100 0.02 -16.40 7.56
CA TYR A 100 -0.33 -16.16 8.96
C TYR A 100 -0.63 -17.56 9.47
N ASP A 101 0.32 -18.14 10.19
CA ASP A 101 0.20 -19.47 10.79
C ASP A 101 -1.20 -19.58 11.39
N GLU A 102 -2.08 -20.33 10.71
CA GLU A 102 -3.37 -20.72 11.23
C GLU A 102 -3.06 -21.73 12.34
N GLU A 103 -2.97 -21.25 13.60
CA GLU A 103 -3.15 -22.11 14.78
C GLU A 103 -4.60 -22.60 14.87
#